data_AF-A0A835IVU0-F1
#
_entry.id   AF-A0A835IVU0-F1
#
_cell.length_a   1.000
_cell.length_b   1.000
_cell.length_c   1.000
_cell.angle_alpha   90.00
_cell.angle_beta   90.00
_cell.angle_gamma   90.00
#
_symmetry.space_group_name_H-M   'P 1'
#
loop_
_entity.id
_entity.type
_entity.pdbx_description
1 polymer ?
#
loop_
_entity_poly.entity_id
_entity_poly.type
_entity_poly.pdbx_seq_one_letter_code
_entity_poly.pdbx_strand_id
1 'polypeptide(L)'
;MVKKIPCTTKTQLRTLPQMMILVHLREPTIQQASSSSIWGQAFTLKRNWDIGDHVLVHTSRDVKAREEITFAYFDVLLPLKKRREMCKTWGFHCNCKRCRFEEVFGCREELKEIELALEFGLDNGNMVFRLEEGMRKWMLKSKEKGYLRASFWSLYSESFRSEKVMRKWGRRIPSIDPIAESINQAVGGDERVLKVVLEVLKKNGGGGIVEMERAMKLGRGVYGKVVKKQALRALFELYSHHQSH
;
A
#
# COMPACT_ATOMS: atom_id res chain seq x y z
N MET A 1 14.38 32.08 3.74
CA MET A 1 15.69 31.40 3.83
C MET A 1 15.47 29.90 3.99
N VAL A 2 15.73 29.12 2.93
CA VAL A 2 15.62 27.66 2.95
C VAL A 2 16.88 27.11 3.63
N LYS A 3 16.74 26.57 4.86
CA LYS A 3 17.85 25.91 5.56
C LYS A 3 18.24 24.65 4.80
N LYS A 4 19.41 24.67 4.16
CA LYS A 4 20.13 23.45 3.76
C LYS A 4 20.76 22.86 5.03
N ILE A 5 20.21 21.78 5.55
CA ILE A 5 20.80 21.03 6.66
C ILE A 5 21.42 19.76 6.07
N PRO A 6 22.74 19.54 6.21
CA PRO A 6 23.36 18.27 5.85
C PRO A 6 23.07 17.27 6.99
N CYS A 7 22.41 16.16 6.68
CA CYS A 7 22.06 15.15 7.67
C CYS A 7 22.65 13.80 7.26
N THR A 8 23.88 13.50 7.71
CA THR A 8 24.45 12.17 7.62
C THR A 8 24.80 11.67 9.02
N THR A 9 24.00 10.75 9.54
CA THR A 9 24.48 9.69 10.43
C THR A 9 24.59 8.43 9.56
N LYS A 10 25.82 8.14 9.13
CA LYS A 10 26.15 6.92 8.37
C LYS A 10 26.17 5.73 9.33
N THR A 11 25.08 4.98 9.41
CA THR A 11 25.17 3.59 9.89
C THR A 11 25.59 2.74 8.70
N GLN A 12 26.86 2.34 8.63
CA GLN A 12 27.32 1.40 7.62
C GLN A 12 26.72 0.01 7.89
N LEU A 13 25.68 -0.34 7.14
CA LEU A 13 25.21 -1.72 7.08
C LEU A 13 25.99 -2.45 5.99
N ARG A 14 26.81 -3.44 6.41
CA ARG A 14 27.39 -4.43 5.51
C ARG A 14 26.25 -5.29 4.94
N THR A 15 26.38 -5.67 3.67
CA THR A 15 25.46 -6.55 2.94
C THR A 15 25.11 -7.79 3.77
N LEU A 16 23.85 -7.94 4.17
CA LEU A 16 23.32 -9.17 4.74
C LEU A 16 21.91 -9.42 4.19
N PRO A 17 21.60 -10.65 3.73
CA PRO A 17 20.25 -10.99 3.31
C PRO A 17 19.39 -11.15 4.56
N GLN A 18 18.27 -10.42 4.62
CA GLN A 18 17.18 -10.60 5.59
C GLN A 18 17.51 -10.18 7.02
N MET A 19 17.30 -8.90 7.35
CA MET A 19 17.38 -8.41 8.72
C MET A 19 16.02 -7.88 9.20
N MET A 20 15.52 -8.45 10.29
CA MET A 20 14.55 -7.82 11.17
C MET A 20 15.34 -6.83 12.01
N ILE A 21 15.10 -5.54 11.84
CA ILE A 21 15.84 -4.52 12.58
C ILE A 21 15.02 -4.23 13.84
N LEU A 22 15.46 -4.77 14.96
CA LEU A 22 14.98 -4.34 16.27
C LEU A 22 15.61 -2.96 16.53
N VAL A 23 14.84 -1.92 16.28
CA VAL A 23 15.29 -0.55 16.44
C VAL A 23 14.88 -0.10 17.85
N HIS A 24 15.83 -0.06 18.77
CA HIS A 24 15.61 0.49 20.11
C HIS A 24 15.62 2.02 20.01
N LEU A 25 14.46 2.62 19.71
CA LEU A 25 14.28 4.06 19.67
C LEU A 25 13.26 4.45 20.74
N ARG A 26 13.70 5.24 21.72
CA ARG A 26 12.77 5.94 22.63
C ARG A 26 11.90 6.89 21.80
N GLU A 27 10.63 7.01 22.15
CA GLU A 27 9.57 7.71 21.40
C GLU A 27 9.92 9.09 20.82
N PRO A 28 10.73 9.99 21.44
CA PRO A 28 11.01 11.29 20.83
C PRO A 28 12.02 11.25 19.66
N THR A 29 12.73 10.14 19.42
CA THR A 29 13.87 10.11 18.46
C THR A 29 13.48 9.73 17.02
N ILE A 30 12.25 9.26 16.78
CA ILE A 30 11.81 8.82 15.43
C ILE A 30 11.72 10.00 14.45
N GLN A 31 11.39 11.20 14.91
CA GLN A 31 11.21 12.37 14.03
C GLN A 31 12.54 12.96 13.52
N GLN A 32 13.68 12.69 14.17
CA GLN A 32 14.96 13.35 13.84
C GLN A 32 15.95 12.50 13.02
N ALA A 33 15.80 11.17 12.99
CA ALA A 33 16.83 10.28 12.41
C ALA A 33 16.58 9.80 10.97
N SER A 34 15.44 10.14 10.35
CA SER A 34 15.14 9.75 8.97
C SER A 34 15.12 10.98 8.05
N SER A 35 16.01 11.01 7.07
CA SER A 35 15.90 11.92 5.95
C SER A 35 14.68 11.54 5.11
N SER A 36 13.84 12.52 4.78
CA SER A 36 12.62 12.35 3.97
C SER A 36 12.90 12.32 2.46
N SER A 37 14.16 12.08 2.08
CA SER A 37 14.64 12.06 0.72
C SER A 37 14.26 10.76 0.02
N ILE A 38 13.73 10.90 -1.20
CA ILE A 38 13.70 9.85 -2.22
C ILE A 38 12.77 8.67 -1.88
N TRP A 39 11.47 8.94 -2.01
CA TRP A 39 10.42 7.95 -2.26
C TRP A 39 10.53 7.29 -3.66
N GLY A 40 11.75 6.94 -4.07
CA GLY A 40 12.02 6.21 -5.30
C GLY A 40 12.01 4.72 -5.02
N GLN A 41 10.81 4.14 -4.89
CA GLN A 41 10.45 2.76 -4.51
C GLN A 41 9.67 2.80 -3.20
N ALA A 42 8.56 2.11 -3.13
CA ALA A 42 7.81 2.01 -1.90
C ALA A 42 8.58 1.10 -0.94
N PHE A 43 9.24 1.70 0.04
CA PHE A 43 9.71 0.99 1.21
C PHE A 43 8.61 1.16 2.24
N THR A 44 7.73 0.18 2.34
CA THR A 44 6.79 0.13 3.46
C THR A 44 7.54 -0.57 4.58
N LEU A 45 8.10 0.23 5.49
CA LEU A 45 8.48 -0.20 6.82
C LEU A 45 7.24 0.03 7.67
N LYS A 46 6.51 -1.05 7.95
CA LYS A 46 5.30 -0.97 8.76
C LYS A 46 5.69 -1.07 10.23
N ARG A 47 5.39 -0.05 11.03
CA ARG A 47 5.37 -0.19 12.49
C ARG A 47 4.24 -1.15 12.80
N ASN A 48 4.56 -2.39 13.13
CA ASN A 48 3.55 -3.42 13.31
C ASN A 48 3.27 -3.72 14.79
N TRP A 49 4.14 -3.31 15.71
CA TRP A 49 3.95 -3.63 17.11
C TRP A 49 4.72 -2.64 17.99
N ASP A 50 3.99 -1.96 18.87
CA ASP A 50 4.57 -1.36 20.06
C ASP A 50 4.62 -2.50 21.10
N ILE A 51 5.80 -3.13 21.26
CA ILE A 51 6.03 -4.12 22.33
C ILE A 51 6.60 -3.34 23.50
N GLY A 52 5.72 -2.81 24.36
CA GLY A 52 6.13 -1.80 25.35
C GLY A 52 6.73 -0.59 24.64
N ASP A 53 7.97 -0.23 24.98
CA ASP A 53 8.68 0.94 24.43
C ASP A 53 9.47 0.64 23.13
N HIS A 54 9.18 -0.47 22.45
CA HIS A 54 9.94 -0.94 21.30
C HIS A 54 9.11 -0.97 20.01
N VAL A 55 9.68 -0.42 18.93
CA VAL A 55 9.10 -0.48 17.59
C VAL A 55 9.82 -1.54 16.76
N LEU A 56 9.08 -2.55 16.32
CA LEU A 56 9.59 -3.53 15.37
C LEU A 56 9.45 -3.03 13.93
N VAL A 57 10.56 -3.07 13.19
CA VAL A 57 10.61 -2.64 11.79
C VAL A 57 11.11 -3.79 10.90
N HIS A 58 10.33 -4.11 9.87
CA HIS A 58 10.69 -5.09 8.85
C HIS A 58 10.60 -4.48 7.45
N THR A 59 11.46 -4.94 6.56
CA THR A 59 11.49 -4.50 5.17
C THR A 59 10.48 -5.27 4.34
N SER A 60 9.56 -4.57 3.67
CA SER A 60 8.63 -5.17 2.69
C SER A 60 9.30 -5.70 1.42
N ARG A 61 10.57 -5.35 1.17
CA ARG A 61 11.37 -5.82 0.04
C ARG A 61 12.84 -5.92 0.39
N ASP A 62 13.61 -6.50 -0.51
CA ASP A 62 15.07 -6.54 -0.38
C ASP A 62 15.64 -5.11 -0.51
N VAL A 63 16.58 -4.76 0.37
CA VAL A 63 17.24 -3.45 0.45
C VAL A 63 18.74 -3.65 0.21
N LYS A 64 19.31 -2.91 -0.74
CA LYS A 64 20.74 -2.98 -1.06
C LYS A 64 21.56 -2.28 0.02
N ALA A 65 22.81 -2.70 0.20
CA ALA A 65 23.72 -1.98 1.09
C ALA A 65 23.84 -0.52 0.67
N ARG A 66 23.80 0.39 1.65
CA ARG A 66 23.81 1.86 1.46
C ARG A 66 22.56 2.44 0.80
N GLU A 67 21.52 1.64 0.55
CA GLU A 67 20.22 2.15 0.14
C GLU A 67 19.54 2.82 1.34
N GLU A 68 18.95 3.99 1.11
CA GLU A 68 18.21 4.74 2.14
C GLU A 68 16.97 3.97 2.58
N ILE A 69 16.75 3.92 3.88
CA ILE A 69 15.59 3.29 4.52
C ILE A 69 14.53 4.37 4.69
N THR A 70 13.37 4.24 4.05
CA THR A 70 12.30 5.26 4.08
C THR A 70 11.00 4.75 4.72
N PHE A 71 10.30 5.59 5.48
CA PHE A 71 9.05 5.27 6.19
C PHE A 71 7.88 6.14 5.73
N ALA A 72 6.68 5.57 5.61
CA ALA A 72 5.52 6.34 5.13
C ALA A 72 4.98 7.23 6.25
N TYR A 73 5.12 8.54 6.07
CA TYR A 73 4.60 9.55 7.00
C TYR A 73 3.07 9.69 6.93
N PHE A 74 2.48 9.24 5.84
CA PHE A 74 1.05 9.31 5.57
C PHE A 74 0.58 8.02 4.93
N ASP A 75 -0.73 7.85 4.91
CA ASP A 75 -1.39 6.73 4.28
C ASP A 75 -1.06 6.64 2.77
N VAL A 76 -0.46 5.52 2.38
CA VAL A 76 -0.05 5.23 1.00
C VAL A 76 -1.23 4.91 0.07
N LEU A 77 -2.43 4.66 0.60
CA LEU A 77 -3.63 4.39 -0.18
C LEU A 77 -4.46 5.66 -0.44
N LEU A 78 -3.93 6.84 -0.11
CA LEU A 78 -4.56 8.12 -0.40
C LEU A 78 -4.17 8.67 -1.80
N PRO A 79 -5.07 9.42 -2.45
CA PRO A 79 -4.79 10.12 -3.70
C PRO A 79 -3.78 11.26 -3.51
N LEU A 80 -3.16 11.69 -4.61
CA LEU A 80 -2.09 12.71 -4.62
C LEU A 80 -2.46 13.96 -3.83
N LYS A 81 -3.66 14.51 -4.04
CA LYS A 81 -4.12 15.76 -3.41
C LYS A 81 -4.04 15.67 -1.88
N LYS A 82 -4.61 14.62 -1.29
CA LYS A 82 -4.57 14.38 0.16
C LYS A 82 -3.14 14.16 0.67
N ARG A 83 -2.31 13.40 -0.07
CA ARG A 83 -0.89 13.20 0.29
C ARG A 83 -0.12 14.52 0.25
N ARG A 84 -0.39 15.41 -0.71
CA ARG A 84 0.24 16.74 -0.83
C ARG A 84 -0.20 17.68 0.29
N GLU A 85 -1.48 17.68 0.66
CA GLU A 85 -2.00 18.43 1.79
C GLU A 85 -1.28 18.03 3.08
N MET A 86 -1.12 16.72 3.32
CA MET A 86 -0.33 16.23 4.45
C MET A 86 1.13 16.66 4.36
N CYS A 87 1.79 16.57 3.20
CA CYS A 87 3.19 17.02 3.06
C CYS A 87 3.36 18.51 3.44
N LYS A 88 2.39 19.37 3.11
CA LYS A 88 2.43 20.80 3.45
C LYS A 88 2.46 21.04 4.95
N THR A 89 1.68 20.29 5.73
CA THR A 89 1.67 20.37 7.21
C THR A 89 3.05 20.07 7.80
N TRP A 90 3.84 19.25 7.12
CA TRP A 90 5.20 18.85 7.54
C TRP A 90 6.30 19.70 6.89
N GLY A 91 5.94 20.71 6.09
CA GLY A 91 6.89 21.64 5.48
C GLY A 91 7.73 21.05 4.33
N PHE A 92 7.26 20.01 3.64
CA PHE A 92 7.98 19.44 2.49
C PHE A 92 7.08 19.19 1.27
N HIS A 93 7.71 18.89 0.12
CA HIS A 93 7.02 18.58 -1.13
C HIS A 93 7.57 17.29 -1.73
N CYS A 94 6.77 16.22 -1.74
CA CYS A 94 7.20 14.89 -2.17
C CYS A 94 7.34 14.74 -3.70
N ASN A 95 8.56 14.60 -4.21
CA ASN A 95 8.86 14.46 -5.65
C ASN A 95 9.14 13.01 -6.10
N CYS A 96 8.41 12.07 -5.53
CA CYS A 96 8.59 10.64 -5.77
C CYS A 96 8.10 10.19 -7.15
N LYS A 97 8.52 8.99 -7.60
CA LYS A 97 8.08 8.44 -8.91
C LYS A 97 6.55 8.41 -9.05
N ARG A 98 5.85 8.01 -7.99
CA ARG A 98 4.38 8.01 -7.95
C ARG A 98 3.80 9.42 -7.98
N CYS A 99 4.31 10.34 -7.14
CA CYS A 99 3.81 11.72 -7.10
C CYS A 99 4.01 12.41 -8.45
N ARG A 100 5.18 12.27 -9.08
CA ARG A 100 5.44 12.81 -10.43
C ARG A 100 4.51 12.21 -11.48
N PHE A 101 4.29 10.89 -11.42
CA PHE A 101 3.37 10.22 -12.31
C PHE A 101 1.93 10.72 -12.14
N GLU A 102 1.43 10.75 -10.90
CA GLU A 102 0.06 11.20 -10.60
C GLU A 102 -0.13 12.69 -10.87
N GLU A 103 0.92 13.51 -10.79
CA GLU A 103 0.86 14.94 -11.13
C GLU A 103 0.63 15.14 -12.63
N VAL A 104 1.27 14.33 -13.47
CA VAL A 104 1.03 14.36 -14.93
C VAL A 104 -0.35 13.80 -15.28
N PHE A 105 -0.80 12.76 -14.59
CA PHE A 105 -2.07 12.09 -14.91
C PHE A 105 -3.29 12.74 -14.27
N GLY A 106 -3.16 13.34 -13.09
CA GLY A 106 -4.26 13.93 -12.31
C GLY A 106 -4.96 15.11 -12.99
N CYS A 107 -4.36 15.68 -14.04
CA CYS A 107 -5.01 16.69 -14.87
C CYS A 107 -6.07 16.14 -15.82
N ARG A 108 -6.13 14.81 -16.01
CA ARG A 108 -7.13 14.17 -16.88
C ARG A 108 -8.53 14.28 -16.27
N GLU A 109 -9.47 14.72 -17.10
CA GLU A 109 -10.85 14.96 -16.65
C GLU A 109 -11.51 13.67 -16.16
N GLU A 110 -11.20 12.53 -16.78
CA GLU A 110 -11.75 11.24 -16.36
C GLU A 110 -11.33 10.85 -14.93
N LEU A 111 -10.14 11.24 -14.48
CA LEU A 111 -9.71 10.98 -13.09
C LEU A 111 -10.38 11.92 -12.09
N LYS A 112 -10.59 13.19 -12.46
CA LYS A 112 -11.33 14.14 -11.64
C LYS A 112 -12.79 13.73 -11.47
N GLU A 113 -13.42 13.26 -12.54
CA GLU A 113 -14.79 12.74 -12.48
C GLU A 113 -14.90 11.54 -11.53
N ILE A 114 -13.90 10.65 -11.50
CA ILE A 114 -13.86 9.51 -10.57
C ILE A 114 -13.66 9.99 -9.12
N GLU A 115 -12.79 10.99 -8.89
CA GLU A 115 -12.61 11.60 -7.56
C GLU A 115 -13.90 12.25 -7.06
N LEU A 116 -14.60 13.03 -7.89
CA LEU A 116 -15.88 13.63 -7.56
C LEU A 116 -16.96 12.56 -7.32
N ALA A 117 -17.03 11.54 -8.18
CA ALA A 117 -17.99 10.45 -8.04
C ALA A 117 -17.84 9.69 -6.71
N LEU A 118 -16.60 9.58 -6.21
CA LEU A 118 -16.30 9.00 -4.89
C LEU A 118 -16.85 9.89 -3.76
N GLU A 119 -16.76 11.21 -3.89
CA GLU A 119 -17.30 12.16 -2.90
C GLU A 119 -18.83 12.16 -2.86
N PHE A 120 -19.49 11.92 -4.00
CA PHE A 120 -20.96 11.89 -4.11
C PHE A 120 -21.59 10.48 -3.98
N GLY A 121 -20.78 9.44 -3.74
CA GLY A 121 -21.29 8.08 -3.52
C GLY A 121 -22.01 7.46 -4.73
N LEU A 122 -21.52 7.73 -5.95
CA LEU A 122 -22.09 7.17 -7.19
C LEU A 122 -21.81 5.65 -7.32
N ASP A 123 -22.28 5.00 -8.39
CA ASP A 123 -22.09 3.55 -8.62
C ASP A 123 -20.59 3.17 -8.65
N ASN A 124 -20.08 2.70 -7.51
CA ASN A 124 -18.67 2.36 -7.33
C ASN A 124 -18.17 1.35 -8.37
N GLY A 125 -18.98 0.36 -8.74
CA GLY A 125 -18.60 -0.62 -9.76
C GLY A 125 -18.42 -0.01 -11.15
N ASN A 126 -19.25 0.98 -11.50
CA ASN A 126 -19.09 1.76 -12.72
C ASN A 126 -17.77 2.55 -12.69
N MET A 127 -17.43 3.17 -11.56
CA MET A 127 -16.21 3.96 -11.44
C MET A 127 -14.96 3.08 -11.51
N VAL A 128 -14.95 1.91 -10.87
CA VAL A 128 -13.86 0.93 -11.02
C VAL A 128 -13.70 0.52 -12.48
N PHE A 129 -14.81 0.21 -13.16
CA PHE A 129 -14.78 -0.13 -14.58
C PHE A 129 -14.20 1.00 -15.44
N ARG A 130 -14.65 2.24 -15.24
CA ARG A 130 -14.14 3.42 -15.96
C ARG A 130 -12.65 3.63 -15.69
N LEU A 131 -12.19 3.47 -14.45
CA LEU A 131 -10.79 3.59 -14.09
C LEU A 131 -9.94 2.55 -14.82
N GLU A 132 -10.33 1.26 -14.77
CA GLU A 132 -9.61 0.17 -15.42
C GLU A 132 -9.60 0.27 -16.95
N GLU A 133 -10.71 0.66 -17.56
CA GLU A 133 -10.78 0.95 -19.00
C GLU A 133 -9.91 2.16 -19.38
N GLY A 134 -9.93 3.23 -18.58
CA GLY A 134 -9.08 4.40 -18.76
C GLY A 134 -7.61 4.02 -18.74
N MET A 135 -7.18 3.26 -17.72
CA MET A 135 -5.81 2.75 -17.62
C MET A 135 -5.40 1.86 -18.80
N ARG A 136 -6.34 1.11 -19.38
CA ARG A 136 -6.10 0.32 -20.61
C ARG A 136 -5.92 1.23 -21.82
N LYS A 137 -6.81 2.22 -22.00
CA LYS A 137 -6.77 3.20 -23.10
C LYS A 137 -5.51 4.05 -23.07
N TRP A 138 -5.05 4.45 -21.89
CA TRP A 138 -3.81 5.21 -21.71
C TRP A 138 -2.55 4.34 -21.76
N MET A 139 -2.69 3.03 -22.02
CA MET A 139 -1.59 2.08 -22.16
C MET A 139 -0.61 2.10 -20.97
N LEU A 140 -1.13 2.24 -19.75
CA LEU A 140 -0.31 2.32 -18.55
C LEU A 140 0.48 1.04 -18.32
N LYS A 141 1.73 1.19 -17.87
CA LYS A 141 2.58 0.08 -17.45
C LYS A 141 2.03 -0.56 -16.17
N SER A 142 2.41 -1.81 -15.91
CA SER A 142 1.94 -2.58 -14.74
C SER A 142 2.09 -1.82 -13.42
N LYS A 143 3.24 -1.17 -13.21
CA LYS A 143 3.53 -0.40 -12.00
C LYS A 143 2.71 0.89 -11.87
N GLU A 144 2.44 1.55 -12.99
CA GLU A 144 1.64 2.78 -13.05
C GLU A 144 0.17 2.50 -12.74
N LYS A 145 -0.36 1.37 -13.24
CA LYS A 145 -1.69 0.87 -12.84
C LYS A 145 -1.78 0.67 -11.32
N GLY A 146 -0.74 0.09 -10.73
CA GLY A 146 -0.65 -0.10 -9.28
C GLY A 146 -0.68 1.22 -8.49
N TYR A 147 -0.10 2.30 -9.03
CA TYR A 147 -0.18 3.63 -8.40
C TYR A 147 -1.61 4.17 -8.36
N LEU A 148 -2.33 4.12 -9.48
CA LEU A 148 -3.72 4.57 -9.53
C LEU A 148 -4.62 3.68 -8.68
N ARG A 149 -4.46 2.36 -8.73
CA ARG A 149 -5.22 1.42 -7.88
C ARG A 149 -5.00 1.69 -6.40
N ALA A 150 -3.77 2.05 -5.99
CA ALA A 150 -3.49 2.45 -4.62
C ALA A 150 -4.19 3.76 -4.25
N SER A 151 -4.13 4.79 -5.12
CA SER A 151 -4.78 6.09 -4.89
C SER A 151 -6.30 6.03 -4.81
N PHE A 152 -6.90 5.08 -5.52
CA PHE A 152 -8.35 4.84 -5.52
C PHE A 152 -8.73 3.57 -4.75
N TRP A 153 -7.91 3.12 -3.79
CA TRP A 153 -8.16 1.86 -3.10
C TRP A 153 -9.51 1.80 -2.40
N SER A 154 -9.98 2.92 -1.82
CA SER A 154 -11.30 2.99 -1.17
C SER A 154 -12.40 2.50 -2.12
N LEU A 155 -12.39 2.98 -3.36
CA LEU A 155 -13.33 2.61 -4.42
C LEU A 155 -13.32 1.10 -4.72
N TYR A 156 -12.13 0.50 -4.84
CA TYR A 156 -12.00 -0.95 -5.03
C TYR A 156 -12.51 -1.71 -3.81
N SER A 157 -12.08 -1.30 -2.62
CA SER A 157 -12.41 -1.98 -1.36
C SER A 157 -13.91 -2.00 -1.08
N GLU A 158 -14.61 -0.91 -1.37
CA GLU A 158 -16.07 -0.82 -1.23
C GLU A 158 -16.79 -1.65 -2.28
N SER A 159 -16.29 -1.64 -3.52
CA SER A 159 -16.84 -2.45 -4.61
C SER A 159 -16.77 -3.95 -4.29
N PHE A 160 -15.60 -4.44 -3.85
CA PHE A 160 -15.40 -5.86 -3.54
C PHE A 160 -16.17 -6.34 -2.31
N ARG A 161 -16.43 -5.46 -1.34
CA ARG A 161 -17.24 -5.81 -0.17
C ARG A 161 -18.74 -5.90 -0.49
N SER A 162 -19.20 -5.14 -1.47
CA SER A 162 -20.62 -5.07 -1.84
C SER A 162 -21.02 -6.17 -2.83
N GLU A 163 -21.79 -7.14 -2.36
CA GLU A 163 -22.32 -8.23 -3.20
C GLU A 163 -23.23 -7.72 -4.31
N LYS A 164 -24.00 -6.66 -4.05
CA LYS A 164 -24.85 -6.01 -5.07
C LYS A 164 -24.01 -5.47 -6.23
N VAL A 165 -22.90 -4.79 -5.91
CA VAL A 165 -21.98 -4.24 -6.92
C VAL A 165 -21.28 -5.38 -7.65
N MET A 166 -20.77 -6.38 -6.93
CA MET A 166 -20.08 -7.52 -7.55
C MET A 166 -20.98 -8.38 -8.43
N ARG A 167 -22.27 -8.53 -8.09
CA ARG A 167 -23.24 -9.22 -8.96
C ARG A 167 -23.45 -8.48 -10.28
N LYS A 168 -23.47 -7.14 -10.25
CA LYS A 168 -23.69 -6.28 -11.44
C LYS A 168 -22.41 -6.13 -12.27
N TRP A 169 -21.27 -5.95 -11.63
CA TRP A 169 -20.02 -5.50 -12.26
C TRP A 169 -18.89 -6.52 -12.24
N GLY A 170 -18.99 -7.61 -11.47
CA GLY A 170 -17.89 -8.55 -11.23
C GLY A 170 -17.35 -9.26 -12.48
N ARG A 171 -18.15 -9.35 -13.56
CA ARG A 171 -17.69 -9.85 -14.87
C ARG A 171 -16.98 -8.81 -15.73
N ARG A 172 -17.11 -7.53 -15.38
CA ARG A 172 -16.59 -6.37 -16.14
C ARG A 172 -15.34 -5.76 -15.51
N ILE A 173 -15.14 -5.94 -14.21
CA ILE A 173 -13.97 -5.46 -13.49
C ILE A 173 -13.01 -6.63 -13.18
N PRO A 174 -11.69 -6.39 -13.07
CA PRO A 174 -10.75 -7.43 -12.66
C PRO A 174 -11.08 -7.99 -11.28
N SER A 175 -10.73 -9.25 -11.05
CA SER A 175 -10.80 -9.84 -9.71
C SER A 175 -9.83 -9.14 -8.75
N ILE A 176 -10.03 -9.34 -7.45
CA ILE A 176 -9.24 -8.65 -6.43
C ILE A 176 -7.75 -9.03 -6.46
N ASP A 177 -7.41 -10.26 -6.83
CA ASP A 177 -6.03 -10.78 -6.86
C ASP A 177 -5.05 -9.92 -7.70
N PRO A 178 -5.28 -9.68 -9.01
CA PRO A 178 -4.39 -8.86 -9.81
C PRO A 178 -4.35 -7.40 -9.36
N ILE A 179 -5.42 -6.89 -8.72
CA ILE A 179 -5.45 -5.53 -8.18
C ILE A 179 -4.55 -5.46 -6.95
N ALA A 180 -4.74 -6.36 -5.98
CA ALA A 180 -3.96 -6.43 -4.76
C ALA A 180 -2.47 -6.66 -5.04
N GLU A 181 -2.13 -7.57 -5.96
CA GLU A 181 -0.74 -7.80 -6.37
C GLU A 181 -0.13 -6.55 -7.01
N SER A 182 -0.87 -5.84 -7.88
CA SER A 182 -0.35 -4.62 -8.49
C SER A 182 -0.11 -3.49 -7.50
N ILE A 183 -0.96 -3.38 -6.47
CA ILE A 183 -0.80 -2.41 -5.38
C ILE A 183 0.44 -2.80 -4.56
N ASN A 184 0.55 -4.07 -4.16
CA ASN A 184 1.70 -4.58 -3.41
C ASN A 184 3.03 -4.32 -4.15
N GLN A 185 3.07 -4.52 -5.47
CA GLN A 185 4.26 -4.23 -6.29
C GLN A 185 4.57 -2.72 -6.41
N ALA A 186 3.54 -1.88 -6.40
CA ALA A 186 3.68 -0.44 -6.62
C ALA A 186 4.00 0.32 -5.33
N VAL A 187 3.28 0.03 -4.25
CA VAL A 187 3.29 0.77 -2.98
C VAL A 187 3.67 -0.08 -1.75
N GLY A 188 4.04 -1.34 -1.95
CA GLY A 188 4.36 -2.27 -0.86
C GLY A 188 3.12 -2.92 -0.24
N GLY A 189 3.32 -3.87 0.66
CA GLY A 189 2.22 -4.58 1.32
C GLY A 189 1.49 -3.71 2.32
N ASP A 190 0.17 -3.61 2.17
CA ASP A 190 -0.73 -2.93 3.11
C ASP A 190 -1.76 -3.93 3.66
N GLU A 191 -1.94 -3.91 4.97
CA GLU A 191 -2.85 -4.83 5.67
C GLU A 191 -4.30 -4.65 5.23
N ARG A 192 -4.72 -3.43 4.91
CA ARG A 192 -6.10 -3.16 4.46
C ARG A 192 -6.37 -3.79 3.11
N VAL A 193 -5.36 -3.90 2.26
CA VAL A 193 -5.45 -4.61 0.97
C VAL A 193 -5.57 -6.10 1.22
N LEU A 194 -4.69 -6.66 2.05
CA LEU A 194 -4.71 -8.07 2.42
C LEU A 194 -6.05 -8.46 3.07
N LYS A 195 -6.59 -7.61 3.94
CA LYS A 195 -7.86 -7.86 4.63
C LYS A 195 -9.02 -8.04 3.66
N VAL A 196 -9.15 -7.17 2.64
CA VAL A 196 -10.23 -7.33 1.64
C VAL A 196 -10.02 -8.60 0.81
N VAL A 197 -8.78 -8.97 0.48
CA VAL A 197 -8.49 -10.25 -0.20
C VAL A 197 -8.99 -11.42 0.64
N LEU A 198 -8.65 -11.47 1.94
CA LEU A 198 -9.10 -12.52 2.84
C LEU A 198 -10.64 -12.55 3.00
N GLU A 199 -11.28 -11.39 3.10
CA GLU A 199 -12.75 -11.26 3.15
C GLU A 199 -13.40 -11.87 1.90
N VAL A 200 -12.90 -11.54 0.70
CA VAL A 200 -13.43 -12.05 -0.57
C VAL A 200 -13.20 -13.56 -0.71
N LEU A 201 -12.03 -14.06 -0.31
CA LEU A 201 -11.73 -15.50 -0.33
C LEU A 201 -12.65 -16.30 0.61
N LYS A 202 -12.96 -15.75 1.78
CA LYS A 202 -13.90 -16.36 2.72
C LYS A 202 -15.31 -16.44 2.13
N LYS A 203 -15.80 -15.36 1.52
CA LYS A 203 -17.12 -15.33 0.86
C LYS A 203 -17.27 -16.36 -0.25
N ASN A 204 -16.19 -16.66 -0.96
CA ASN A 204 -16.19 -17.63 -2.06
C ASN A 204 -16.01 -19.10 -1.59
N GLY A 205 -16.17 -19.39 -0.29
CA GLY A 205 -16.15 -20.75 0.23
C GLY A 205 -14.77 -21.24 0.68
N GLY A 206 -13.87 -20.33 1.05
CA GLY A 206 -12.63 -20.72 1.75
C GLY A 206 -11.50 -21.17 0.84
N GLY A 207 -11.33 -20.48 -0.29
CA GLY A 207 -10.04 -20.32 -0.98
C GLY A 207 -9.26 -21.60 -1.25
N GLY A 208 -9.41 -22.18 -2.44
CA GLY A 208 -8.61 -23.35 -2.84
C GLY A 208 -7.10 -23.14 -2.66
N ILE A 209 -6.30 -24.21 -2.71
CA ILE A 209 -4.84 -24.17 -2.45
C ILE A 209 -4.13 -22.99 -3.16
N VAL A 210 -4.53 -22.71 -4.40
CA VAL A 210 -4.00 -21.62 -5.23
C VAL A 210 -4.35 -20.22 -4.67
N GLU A 211 -5.59 -20.03 -4.23
CA GLU A 211 -6.06 -18.76 -3.67
C GLU A 211 -5.39 -18.47 -2.32
N MET A 212 -5.23 -19.51 -1.49
CA MET A 212 -4.48 -19.41 -0.24
C MET A 212 -2.99 -19.09 -0.50
N GLU A 213 -2.39 -19.63 -1.56
CA GLU A 213 -1.01 -19.31 -1.93
C GLU A 213 -0.84 -17.84 -2.36
N ARG A 214 -1.83 -17.27 -3.06
CA ARG A 214 -1.85 -15.84 -3.40
C ARG A 214 -2.00 -14.95 -2.16
N ALA A 215 -2.91 -15.30 -1.25
CA ALA A 215 -3.05 -14.61 0.03
C ALA A 215 -1.74 -14.68 0.84
N MET A 216 -1.05 -15.82 0.85
CA MET A 216 0.25 -16.00 1.48
C MET A 216 1.32 -15.08 0.87
N LYS A 217 1.36 -14.98 -0.46
CA LYS A 217 2.29 -14.08 -1.16
C LYS A 217 2.06 -12.62 -0.75
N LEU A 218 0.81 -12.18 -0.70
CA LEU A 218 0.45 -10.83 -0.23
C LEU A 218 0.77 -10.63 1.26
N GLY A 219 0.50 -11.64 2.10
CA GLY A 219 0.84 -11.63 3.52
C GLY A 219 2.34 -11.45 3.77
N ARG A 220 3.19 -12.08 2.96
CA ARG A 220 4.65 -11.85 3.02
C ARG A 220 5.04 -10.41 2.65
N GLY A 221 4.26 -9.73 1.81
CA GLY A 221 4.44 -8.30 1.54
C GLY A 221 4.11 -7.42 2.75
N VAL A 222 3.13 -7.84 3.58
CA VAL A 222 2.64 -7.07 4.75
C VAL A 222 3.46 -7.35 6.02
N TYR A 223 3.78 -8.61 6.28
CA TYR A 223 4.45 -9.06 7.52
C TYR A 223 5.93 -9.39 7.31
N GLY A 224 6.42 -9.33 6.07
CA GLY A 224 7.80 -9.64 5.71
C GLY A 224 8.04 -11.12 5.41
N LYS A 225 9.15 -11.40 4.73
CA LYS A 225 9.55 -12.77 4.33
C LYS A 225 9.94 -13.66 5.52
N VAL A 226 10.35 -13.05 6.64
CA VAL A 226 10.85 -13.72 7.85
C VAL A 226 9.76 -14.47 8.62
N VAL A 227 8.50 -14.10 8.42
CA VAL A 227 7.38 -14.75 9.11
C VAL A 227 7.15 -16.14 8.52
N LYS A 228 7.14 -17.15 9.41
CA LYS A 228 6.91 -18.55 9.03
C LYS A 228 5.53 -18.72 8.41
N LYS A 229 5.41 -19.66 7.47
CA LYS A 229 4.14 -19.97 6.78
C LYS A 229 3.02 -20.31 7.76
N GLN A 230 3.31 -21.08 8.82
CA GLN A 230 2.34 -21.43 9.86
C GLN A 230 1.87 -20.20 10.65
N ALA A 231 2.77 -19.29 11.00
CA ALA A 231 2.41 -18.04 11.68
C ALA A 231 1.55 -17.13 10.78
N LEU A 232 1.86 -17.04 9.48
CA LEU A 232 1.00 -16.34 8.53
C LEU A 232 -0.41 -16.95 8.43
N ARG A 233 -0.53 -18.30 8.47
CA ARG A 233 -1.83 -18.97 8.50
C ARG A 233 -2.63 -18.58 9.74
N ALA A 234 -2.00 -18.69 10.91
CA ALA A 234 -2.63 -18.32 12.18
C ALA A 234 -3.09 -16.84 12.17
N LEU A 235 -2.28 -15.93 11.62
CA LEU A 235 -2.69 -14.53 11.46
C LEU A 235 -3.95 -14.40 10.60
N PHE A 236 -4.02 -15.09 9.45
CA PHE A 236 -5.19 -15.03 8.57
C PHE A 236 -6.45 -15.63 9.23
N GLU A 237 -6.29 -16.70 10.00
CA GLU A 237 -7.35 -17.31 10.80
C GLU A 237 -7.87 -16.33 11.87
N LEU A 238 -6.98 -15.61 12.56
CA LEU A 238 -7.37 -14.58 13.53
C LEU A 238 -8.19 -13.44 12.90
N TYR A 239 -7.79 -12.95 11.71
CA TYR A 239 -8.61 -11.98 10.96
C TYR A 239 -9.99 -12.52 10.61
N SER A 240 -10.11 -13.83 10.41
CA SER A 240 -11.36 -14.49 10.05
C SER A 240 -12.33 -14.62 11.24
N HIS A 241 -11.82 -14.62 12.48
CA HIS A 241 -12.58 -14.70 13.73
C HIS A 241 -12.94 -13.33 14.33
N HIS A 242 -12.14 -12.29 14.08
CA HIS A 242 -12.36 -10.96 14.66
C HIS A 242 -13.52 -10.15 14.01
N GLN A 243 -14.31 -10.77 13.13
CA GLN A 243 -15.47 -10.17 12.45
C GLN A 243 -16.80 -10.87 12.77
N SER A 244 -16.83 -11.81 13.72
CA SER A 244 -18.05 -12.50 14.18
C SER A 244 -18.61 -11.96 15.50
N HIS A 245 -18.20 -10.76 15.93
CA HIS A 245 -18.75 -10.03 17.07
C HIS A 245 -19.10 -8.60 16.69
#